data_AF-A0A3B0VMM3-F1
#
_entry.id   AF-A0A3B0VMM3-F1
#
_cell.length_a   1.000
_cell.length_b   1.000
_cell.length_c   1.000
_cell.angle_alpha   90.00
_cell.angle_beta   90.00
_cell.angle_gamma   90.00
#
_symmetry.space_group_name_H-M   'P 1'
#
loop_
_entity.id
_entity.type
_entity.pdbx_description
1 polymer ?
#
loop_
_entity_poly.entity_id
_entity_poly.type
_entity_poly.pdbx_seq_one_letter_code
_entity_poly.pdbx_strand_id
1 'polypeptide(L)'
;MTIKYCQICNKDRLGDGQTSSKALADGIICPVCYQPTCVNHLATVRWRWRSSGERDAAQVCKACVRSYRHRDWDKYSREWIS
;
A
#
# COMPACT_ATOMS: atom_id res chain seq x y z
N MET A 1 4.89 14.70 0.86
CA MET A 1 3.47 15.03 1.07
C MET A 1 3.03 14.34 2.35
N THR A 2 2.54 15.08 3.34
CA THR A 2 2.16 14.53 4.65
C THR A 2 0.73 14.02 4.59
N ILE A 3 0.51 12.73 4.87
CA ILE A 3 -0.84 12.17 4.98
C ILE A 3 -1.46 12.65 6.30
N LYS A 4 -2.71 13.14 6.26
CA LYS A 4 -3.42 13.63 7.47
C LYS A 4 -4.38 12.61 8.07
N TYR A 5 -4.75 11.58 7.30
CA TYR A 5 -5.67 10.54 7.72
C TYR A 5 -5.32 9.21 7.05
N CYS A 6 -5.57 8.10 7.74
CA CYS A 6 -5.44 6.77 7.16
C CYS A 6 -6.81 6.13 7.00
N GLN A 7 -7.12 5.71 5.78
CA GLN A 7 -8.39 5.05 5.47
C GLN A 7 -8.57 3.75 6.28
N ILE A 8 -7.51 2.99 6.51
CA ILE A 8 -7.59 1.70 7.24
C ILE A 8 -7.87 1.94 8.72
N CYS A 9 -7.08 2.81 9.38
CA CYS A 9 -7.29 3.14 10.80
C CYS A 9 -8.70 3.66 11.08
N ASN A 10 -9.27 4.43 10.15
CA ASN A 10 -10.60 4.99 10.33
C ASN A 10 -11.73 3.94 10.16
N LYS A 11 -11.49 2.87 9.39
CA LYS A 11 -12.42 1.73 9.31
C LYS A 11 -12.35 0.85 10.56
N ASP A 12 -11.18 0.75 11.17
CA ASP A 12 -10.92 -0.07 12.35
C ASP A 12 -11.19 0.66 13.69
N ARG A 13 -12.14 1.61 13.75
CA ARG A 13 -12.54 2.34 14.97
C ARG A 13 -13.00 1.45 16.15
N LEU A 14 -12.93 0.14 16.03
CA LEU A 14 -13.18 -0.87 17.06
C LEU A 14 -11.90 -1.45 17.72
N GLY A 15 -10.68 -1.00 17.35
CA GLY A 15 -9.47 -1.50 18.00
C GLY A 15 -8.33 -0.47 18.06
N ASP A 16 -8.19 0.19 19.22
CA ASP A 16 -7.00 0.77 19.89
C ASP A 16 -5.74 1.22 19.11
N GLY A 17 -5.85 1.56 17.83
CA GLY A 17 -4.73 2.04 17.02
C GLY A 17 -4.75 3.54 16.86
N GLN A 18 -4.47 4.33 17.90
CA GLN A 18 -4.13 5.74 17.70
C GLN A 18 -2.97 5.80 16.71
N THR A 19 -3.25 6.22 15.49
CA THR A 19 -2.20 6.38 14.48
C THR A 19 -1.41 7.59 14.88
N SER A 20 -0.18 7.37 15.36
CA SER A 20 0.70 8.47 15.75
C SER A 20 0.85 9.45 14.58
N SER A 21 0.89 10.74 14.88
CA SER A 21 1.07 11.80 13.88
C SER A 21 2.32 11.56 13.02
N LYS A 22 3.32 10.89 13.59
CA LYS A 22 4.53 10.43 12.89
C LYS A 22 4.23 9.37 11.81
N ALA A 23 3.44 8.35 12.13
CA ALA A 23 3.06 7.32 11.16
C ALA A 23 2.22 7.87 9.99
N LEU A 24 1.46 8.94 10.23
CA LEU A 24 0.75 9.70 9.21
C LEU A 24 1.70 10.56 8.37
N ALA A 25 2.71 11.17 8.99
CA ALA A 25 3.71 11.97 8.27
C ALA A 25 4.50 11.16 7.24
N ASP A 26 4.86 9.92 7.59
CA ASP A 26 5.56 8.98 6.72
C ASP A 26 4.62 8.13 5.84
N GLY A 27 3.31 8.43 5.85
CA GLY A 27 2.33 7.75 5.03
C GLY A 27 2.40 8.14 3.55
N ILE A 28 1.76 7.33 2.69
CA ILE A 28 1.63 7.62 1.25
C ILE A 28 0.19 7.45 0.78
N ILE A 29 -0.09 7.94 -0.43
CA ILE A 29 -1.28 7.56 -1.19
C ILE A 29 -1.01 6.21 -1.83
N CYS A 30 -1.82 5.21 -1.51
CA CYS A 30 -1.71 3.89 -2.11
C CYS A 30 -1.91 3.98 -3.63
N PRO A 31 -0.98 3.51 -4.47
CA PRO A 31 -1.09 3.68 -5.91
C PRO A 31 -2.12 2.75 -6.56
N VAL A 32 -2.62 1.74 -5.83
CA VAL A 32 -3.63 0.78 -6.33
C VAL A 32 -5.04 1.31 -6.15
N CYS A 33 -5.37 1.84 -4.96
CA CYS A 33 -6.72 2.32 -4.63
C CYS A 33 -6.81 3.84 -4.45
N TYR A 34 -5.70 4.55 -4.58
CA TYR A 34 -5.58 6.00 -4.42
C TYR A 34 -6.07 6.52 -3.06
N GLN A 35 -6.08 5.66 -2.03
CA GLN A 35 -6.45 6.02 -0.67
C GLN A 35 -5.22 6.36 0.18
N PRO A 36 -5.28 7.39 1.03
CA PRO A 36 -4.17 7.73 1.91
C PRO A 36 -4.06 6.74 3.05
N THR A 37 -2.82 6.31 3.29
CA THR A 37 -2.49 5.22 4.19
C THR A 37 -1.26 5.58 5.02
N CYS A 38 -1.33 5.40 6.34
CA CYS A 38 -0.18 5.61 7.22
C CYS A 38 0.86 4.50 7.02
N VAL A 39 2.12 4.77 7.38
CA VAL A 39 3.23 3.83 7.18
C VAL A 39 2.98 2.46 7.84
N ASN A 40 2.30 2.42 8.98
CA ASN A 40 1.95 1.19 9.69
C ASN A 40 1.01 0.27 8.89
N HIS A 41 0.25 0.86 7.97
CA HIS A 41 -0.71 0.19 7.11
C HIS A 41 -0.22 0.03 5.66
N LEU A 42 1.05 0.32 5.40
CA LEU A 42 1.71 -0.01 4.16
C LEU A 42 2.33 -1.41 4.24
N ALA A 43 2.42 -2.03 3.08
CA ALA A 43 3.14 -3.26 2.84
C ALA A 43 3.95 -3.08 1.56
N THR A 44 5.14 -3.67 1.53
CA THR A 44 5.98 -3.65 0.34
C THR A 44 5.60 -4.83 -0.53
N VAL A 45 5.16 -4.57 -1.75
CA VAL A 45 4.90 -5.59 -2.76
C VAL A 45 6.02 -5.57 -3.78
N ARG A 46 6.41 -6.76 -4.24
CA ARG A 46 7.53 -6.93 -5.18
C ARG A 46 7.05 -7.59 -6.46
N TRP A 47 7.58 -7.12 -7.58
CA TRP A 47 7.30 -7.70 -8.88
C TRP A 47 8.56 -7.74 -9.74
N ARG A 48 8.43 -8.45 -10.85
CA ARG A 48 9.38 -8.47 -11.95
C ARG A 48 8.71 -7.88 -13.20
N TRP A 49 9.40 -7.00 -13.90
CA TRP A 49 8.95 -6.49 -15.19
C TRP A 49 9.02 -7.60 -16.23
N ARG A 50 7.93 -7.84 -16.95
CA ARG A 50 7.89 -8.90 -17.98
C ARG A 50 8.76 -8.58 -19.20
N SER A 51 8.95 -7.29 -19.50
CA SER A 51 9.74 -6.81 -20.63
C SER A 51 11.24 -6.96 -20.41
N SER A 52 11.76 -6.48 -19.28
CA SER A 52 13.20 -6.47 -18.97
C SER A 52 13.64 -7.61 -18.05
N GLY A 53 12.71 -8.22 -17.32
CA GLY A 53 13.03 -9.17 -16.26
C GLY A 53 13.62 -8.52 -15.00
N GLU A 54 13.64 -7.20 -14.90
CA GLU A 54 14.13 -6.47 -13.73
C GLU A 54 13.16 -6.56 -12.55
N ARG A 55 13.69 -6.53 -11.33
CA ARG A 55 12.89 -6.58 -10.10
C ARG A 55 12.67 -5.18 -9.57
N ASP A 56 11.45 -4.92 -9.12
CA ASP A 56 11.07 -3.64 -8.57
C ASP A 56 10.07 -3.83 -7.41
N ALA A 57 9.89 -2.77 -6.62
CA ALA A 57 9.07 -2.78 -5.43
C ALA A 57 8.33 -1.45 -5.23
N ALA A 58 7.14 -1.53 -4.63
CA ALA A 58 6.38 -0.35 -4.22
C ALA A 58 5.70 -0.60 -2.88
N GLN A 59 5.42 0.49 -2.19
CA GLN A 59 4.56 0.48 -1.03
C GLN A 59 3.10 0.58 -1.46
N VAL A 60 2.30 -0.36 -0.97
CA VAL A 60 0.85 -0.48 -1.22
C VAL A 60 0.14 -0.68 0.11
N CYS A 61 -1.09 -0.21 0.24
CA CYS A 61 -1.83 -0.39 1.49
C CYS A 61 -2.13 -1.89 1.78
N LYS A 62 -2.07 -2.29 3.05
CA LYS A 62 -2.33 -3.66 3.50
C LYS A 62 -3.72 -4.16 3.07
N ALA A 63 -4.70 -3.27 2.92
CA ALA A 63 -6.02 -3.64 2.41
C ALA A 63 -5.96 -4.13 0.94
N CYS A 64 -5.21 -3.45 0.06
CA CYS A 64 -5.01 -3.88 -1.33
C CYS A 64 -4.12 -5.11 -1.45
N VAL A 65 -3.19 -5.31 -0.52
CA VAL A 65 -2.43 -6.55 -0.42
C VAL A 65 -3.33 -7.72 -0.06
N ARG A 66 -4.10 -7.61 1.04
CA ARG A 66 -5.02 -8.65 1.52
C ARG A 66 -6.13 -9.01 0.54
N SER A 67 -6.63 -8.02 -0.22
CA SER A 67 -7.67 -8.23 -1.24
C SER A 67 -7.11 -8.63 -2.61
N TYR A 68 -5.80 -8.88 -2.72
CA TYR A 68 -5.10 -9.21 -3.98
C TYR A 68 -5.21 -8.16 -5.11
N ARG A 69 -5.83 -7.01 -4.88
CA ARG A 69 -5.98 -5.92 -5.86
C ARG A 69 -4.66 -5.39 -6.42
N HIS A 70 -3.57 -5.48 -5.65
CA HIS A 70 -2.25 -5.12 -6.15
C HIS A 70 -1.84 -5.94 -7.37
N ARG A 71 -2.31 -7.20 -7.49
CA ARG A 71 -2.02 -8.03 -8.67
C ARG A 71 -2.68 -7.51 -9.94
N ASP A 72 -3.85 -6.90 -9.81
CA ASP A 72 -4.61 -6.33 -10.93
C ASP A 72 -4.11 -4.96 -11.38
N TRP A 73 -3.37 -4.24 -10.52
CA TRP A 73 -2.90 -2.88 -10.80
C TRP A 73 -2.10 -2.78 -12.11
N ASP A 74 -1.34 -3.82 -12.47
CA ASP A 74 -0.60 -3.91 -13.74
C ASP A 74 -0.23 -5.37 -14.07
N LYS A 75 -1.23 -6.23 -14.23
CA LYS A 75 -1.04 -7.67 -14.47
C LYS A 75 -0.33 -7.99 -15.79
N TYR A 76 -0.40 -7.09 -16.76
CA TYR A 76 0.16 -7.29 -18.10
C TYR A 76 1.66 -6.97 -18.16
N SER A 77 2.13 -6.00 -17.39
CA SER A 77 3.55 -5.61 -17.39
C SER A 77 4.32 -6.21 -16.22
N ARG A 78 3.63 -6.57 -15.13
CA ARG A 78 4.25 -7.02 -13.88
C ARG A 78 3.92 -8.47 -13.56
N GLU A 79 4.95 -9.20 -13.17
CA GLU A 79 4.85 -10.54 -12.60
C GLU A 79 5.10 -10.44 -11.09
N TRP A 80 4.05 -10.64 -10.29
CA TRP A 80 4.08 -10.47 -8.83
C TRP A 80 4.74 -11.66 -8.14
N ILE A 81 5.69 -11.39 -7.24
CA ILE A 81 6.51 -12.41 -6.60
C ILE A 81 6.16 -12.56 -5.11
N SER A 82 5.80 -11.47 -4.42
CA SER A 82 5.41 -11.47 -3.00
C SER A 82 4.68 -10.21 -2.57
#